data_AF-A0A0E9N1W4-F1
#
_entry.id   AF-A0A0E9N1W4-F1
#
_cell.length_a   1.000
_cell.length_b   1.000
_cell.length_c   1.000
_cell.angle_alpha   90.00
_cell.angle_beta   90.00
_cell.angle_gamma   90.00
#
_symmetry.space_group_name_H-M   'P 1'
#
loop_
_entity.id
_entity.type
_entity.pdbx_description
1 polymer ?
#
loop_
_entity_poly.entity_id
_entity_poly.type
_entity_poly.pdbx_seq_one_letter_code
_entity_poly.pdbx_strand_id
1 'polypeptide(L)'
;MHVADDYGRYDARPSVLRVALYPLKIEKVSESDVVKWMTECVNAGLVRQYTVDEKNYLLIERFGQRMRTKKSRYPDPHGVMEESAADGGEVQQHAATGSNKLQNVGREVEGKRSRREEKVADKPPMLKGKSLEDREQEFYVELASYVQTYGKEMIRKFYDYWREPNKSRSKMRWEQERTWELKLRLIKWEERDASFNRGKSERPVDGLTINEKIKAASKAN
;
A
#
# COMPACT_ATOMS: atom_id res chain seq x y z
N MET A 1 -17.35 9.26 -1.44
CA MET A 1 -17.67 8.83 -0.05
C MET A 1 -17.80 7.31 -0.10
N HIS A 2 -17.07 6.57 0.74
CA HIS A 2 -17.25 5.11 0.85
C HIS A 2 -18.30 4.84 1.93
N VAL A 3 -19.26 3.97 1.62
CA VAL A 3 -20.40 3.68 2.52
C VAL A 3 -20.02 2.59 3.52
N ALA A 4 -19.48 1.46 3.04
CA ALA A 4 -18.91 0.41 3.89
C ALA A 4 -17.54 0.82 4.46
N ASP A 5 -17.18 0.24 5.60
CA ASP A 5 -15.86 0.44 6.20
C ASP A 5 -14.75 -0.35 5.48
N ASP A 6 -13.49 -0.21 5.95
CA ASP A 6 -12.35 -0.92 5.34
C ASP A 6 -12.49 -2.45 5.41
N TYR A 7 -13.30 -2.97 6.34
CA TYR A 7 -13.59 -4.40 6.52
C TYR A 7 -14.74 -4.86 5.61
N GLY A 8 -15.30 -3.97 4.79
CA GLY A 8 -16.43 -4.25 3.92
C GLY A 8 -17.74 -4.41 4.68
N ARG A 9 -17.84 -3.90 5.92
CA ARG A 9 -19.03 -4.03 6.76
C ARG A 9 -19.89 -2.77 6.72
N TYR A 10 -21.21 -2.94 6.81
CA TYR A 10 -22.18 -1.84 6.87
C TYR A 10 -23.52 -2.25 7.50
N ASP A 11 -24.39 -1.28 7.80
CA ASP A 11 -25.76 -1.51 8.29
C ASP A 11 -26.65 -2.09 7.17
N ALA A 12 -27.42 -3.15 7.45
CA ALA A 12 -28.27 -3.81 6.46
C ALA A 12 -29.70 -3.28 6.42
N ARG A 13 -30.09 -2.33 7.28
CA ARG A 13 -31.46 -1.83 7.32
C ARG A 13 -31.78 -1.11 5.99
N PRO A 14 -32.86 -1.50 5.29
CA PRO A 14 -33.20 -0.92 3.98
C PRO A 14 -33.32 0.60 4.01
N SER A 15 -33.88 1.17 5.08
CA SER A 15 -33.98 2.61 5.28
C SER A 15 -32.61 3.31 5.32
N VAL A 16 -31.65 2.73 6.04
CA VAL A 16 -30.27 3.25 6.16
C VAL A 16 -29.55 3.14 4.82
N LEU A 17 -29.64 1.99 4.16
CA LEU A 17 -29.04 1.75 2.84
C LEU A 17 -29.60 2.71 1.79
N ARG A 18 -30.92 2.92 1.77
CA ARG A 18 -31.58 3.84 0.84
C ARG A 18 -31.06 5.26 1.01
N VAL A 19 -30.99 5.76 2.24
CA VAL A 19 -30.49 7.12 2.52
C VAL A 19 -29.01 7.26 2.16
N ALA A 20 -28.20 6.24 2.44
CA ALA A 20 -26.77 6.28 2.18
C ALA A 20 -26.41 6.19 0.68
N LEU A 21 -27.08 5.30 -0.07
CA LEU A 21 -26.77 5.01 -1.47
C LEU A 21 -27.55 5.89 -2.45
N TYR A 22 -28.77 6.28 -2.09
CA TYR A 22 -29.70 6.99 -2.96
C TYR A 22 -30.32 8.24 -2.32
N PRO A 23 -29.54 9.14 -1.69
CA PRO A 23 -30.06 10.29 -0.94
C PRO A 23 -30.93 11.23 -1.78
N LEU A 24 -30.60 11.40 -3.07
CA LEU A 24 -31.33 12.29 -3.98
C LEU A 24 -32.49 11.61 -4.73
N LYS A 25 -32.70 10.30 -4.55
CA LYS A 25 -33.70 9.52 -5.31
C LYS A 25 -34.82 9.00 -4.42
N ILE A 26 -35.33 9.85 -3.53
CA ILE A 26 -36.35 9.47 -2.54
C ILE A 26 -37.64 8.99 -3.21
N GLU A 27 -38.07 9.62 -4.31
CA GLU A 27 -39.29 9.26 -5.02
C GLU A 27 -39.12 8.08 -5.99
N LYS A 28 -37.87 7.79 -6.40
CA LYS A 28 -37.58 6.78 -7.43
C LYS A 28 -37.11 5.44 -6.87
N VAL A 29 -36.59 5.44 -5.64
CA VAL A 29 -36.06 4.24 -5.00
C VAL A 29 -36.76 4.06 -3.67
N SER A 30 -37.62 3.05 -3.61
CA SER A 30 -38.31 2.65 -2.39
C SER A 30 -37.43 1.73 -1.54
N GLU A 31 -37.81 1.54 -0.27
CA GLU A 31 -37.14 0.54 0.59
C GLU A 31 -37.34 -0.89 0.06
N SER A 32 -38.47 -1.16 -0.59
CA SER A 32 -38.76 -2.46 -1.22
C SER A 32 -37.80 -2.77 -2.37
N ASP A 33 -37.44 -1.77 -3.18
CA ASP A 33 -36.44 -1.92 -4.25
C ASP A 33 -35.07 -2.29 -3.66
N VAL A 34 -34.68 -1.60 -2.58
CA VAL A 34 -33.43 -1.88 -1.86
C VAL A 34 -33.41 -3.29 -1.30
N VAL A 35 -34.51 -3.77 -0.70
CA VAL A 35 -34.62 -5.16 -0.22
C VAL A 35 -34.45 -6.16 -1.36
N LYS A 36 -35.10 -5.91 -2.51
CA LYS A 36 -35.00 -6.77 -3.69
C LYS A 36 -33.55 -6.86 -4.19
N TRP A 37 -32.89 -5.73 -4.42
CA TRP A 37 -31.51 -5.71 -4.90
C TRP A 37 -30.52 -6.28 -3.87
N MET A 38 -30.75 -6.03 -2.58
CA MET A 38 -29.93 -6.63 -1.53
C MET A 38 -30.04 -8.16 -1.56
N THR A 39 -31.25 -8.69 -1.73
CA THR A 39 -31.48 -10.14 -1.86
C THR A 39 -30.79 -10.70 -3.09
N GLU A 40 -30.87 -10.01 -4.22
CA GLU A 40 -30.15 -10.39 -5.46
C GLU A 40 -28.62 -10.42 -5.23
N CYS A 41 -28.06 -9.43 -4.55
CA CYS A 41 -26.63 -9.39 -4.20
C CYS A 41 -26.22 -10.50 -3.23
N VAL A 42 -27.08 -10.87 -2.28
CA VAL A 42 -26.86 -12.00 -1.37
C VAL A 42 -26.85 -13.31 -2.15
N ASN A 43 -27.83 -13.50 -3.03
CA ASN A 43 -27.93 -14.70 -3.87
C ASN A 43 -26.75 -14.83 -4.85
N ALA A 44 -26.24 -13.71 -5.34
CA ALA A 44 -25.04 -13.66 -6.17
C ALA A 44 -23.73 -13.88 -5.40
N GLY A 45 -23.78 -13.97 -4.07
CA GLY A 45 -22.60 -14.14 -3.21
C GLY A 45 -21.69 -12.90 -3.17
N LEU A 46 -22.21 -11.72 -3.52
CA LEU A 46 -21.48 -10.46 -3.47
C LEU A 46 -21.46 -9.87 -2.05
N VAL A 47 -22.54 -10.07 -1.31
CA VAL A 47 -22.68 -9.61 0.06
C VAL A 47 -23.27 -10.72 0.93
N ARG A 48 -22.91 -10.77 2.21
CA ARG A 48 -23.49 -11.65 3.22
C ARG A 48 -24.22 -10.81 4.24
N GLN A 49 -25.47 -11.16 4.53
CA GLN A 49 -26.21 -10.58 5.65
C GLN A 49 -25.92 -11.37 6.93
N TYR A 50 -25.76 -10.66 8.04
CA TYR A 50 -25.58 -11.25 9.36
C TYR A 50 -26.27 -10.40 10.43
N THR A 51 -26.55 -10.99 11.58
CA THR A 51 -27.23 -10.32 12.68
C THR A 51 -26.34 -10.31 13.92
N VAL A 52 -26.20 -9.15 14.54
CA VAL A 52 -25.52 -8.97 15.83
C VAL A 52 -26.39 -8.09 16.70
N ASP A 53 -26.63 -8.46 17.95
CA ASP A 53 -27.49 -7.73 18.89
C ASP A 53 -28.84 -7.33 18.28
N GLU A 54 -29.51 -8.29 17.62
CA GLU A 54 -30.80 -8.14 16.94
C GLU A 54 -30.81 -7.14 15.76
N LYS A 55 -29.64 -6.61 15.36
CA LYS A 55 -29.49 -5.70 14.23
C LYS A 55 -28.85 -6.40 13.05
N ASN A 56 -29.38 -6.11 11.86
CA ASN A 56 -28.88 -6.69 10.63
C ASN A 56 -27.75 -5.84 10.05
N TYR A 57 -26.68 -6.51 9.62
CA TYR A 57 -25.49 -5.95 9.01
C TYR A 57 -25.15 -6.70 7.72
N LEU A 58 -24.40 -6.04 6.85
CA LEU A 58 -23.90 -6.58 5.60
C LEU A 58 -22.38 -6.66 5.65
N LEU A 59 -21.85 -7.73 5.08
CA LEU A 59 -20.43 -7.93 4.81
C LEU A 59 -20.25 -8.10 3.31
N ILE A 60 -19.40 -7.29 2.68
CA ILE A 60 -19.03 -7.46 1.28
C ILE A 60 -18.03 -8.61 1.18
N GLU A 61 -18.39 -9.65 0.44
CA GLU A 61 -17.52 -10.80 0.22
C GLU A 61 -16.32 -10.42 -0.64
N ARG A 62 -15.16 -10.98 -0.32
CA ARG A 62 -13.91 -10.77 -1.08
C ARG A 62 -13.59 -9.30 -1.35
N PHE A 63 -13.89 -8.41 -0.40
CA PHE A 63 -13.80 -6.96 -0.59
C PHE A 63 -12.41 -6.47 -1.01
N GLY A 64 -11.34 -7.09 -0.49
CA GLY A 64 -9.97 -6.86 -0.95
C GLY A 64 -9.45 -5.43 -0.75
N GLN A 65 -10.11 -4.61 0.05
CA GLN A 65 -9.68 -3.23 0.34
C GLN A 65 -8.46 -3.21 1.27
N ARG A 66 -7.58 -2.22 1.09
CA ARG A 66 -6.41 -2.03 1.96
C ARG A 66 -6.87 -1.52 3.34
N MET A 67 -6.63 -2.31 4.38
CA MET A 67 -6.96 -1.99 5.77
C MET A 67 -6.16 -0.78 6.26
N ARG A 68 -6.77 0.39 6.33
CA ARG A 68 -6.14 1.60 6.92
C ARG A 68 -6.47 1.71 8.40
N THR A 69 -7.62 1.17 8.79
CA THR A 69 -8.13 1.20 10.16
C THR A 69 -7.92 -0.13 10.87
N LYS A 70 -7.49 -0.06 12.14
CA LYS A 70 -7.25 -1.24 12.98
C LYS A 70 -8.53 -1.86 13.54
N LYS A 71 -9.62 -1.09 13.60
CA LYS A 71 -10.90 -1.51 14.17
C LYS A 71 -12.02 -1.23 13.20
N SER A 72 -12.92 -2.20 13.06
CA SER A 72 -14.15 -2.09 12.27
C SER A 72 -15.15 -1.14 12.94
N ARG A 73 -15.93 -0.41 12.16
CA ARG A 73 -17.04 0.42 12.68
C ARG A 73 -18.26 -0.43 13.01
N TYR A 74 -18.39 -1.57 12.33
CA TYR A 74 -19.52 -2.49 12.46
C TYR A 74 -19.08 -3.80 13.13
N PRO A 75 -19.98 -4.48 13.85
CA PRO A 75 -19.63 -5.64 14.66
C PRO A 75 -19.17 -6.83 13.79
N ASP A 76 -18.43 -7.76 14.41
CA ASP A 76 -17.94 -8.95 13.74
C ASP A 76 -19.03 -10.05 13.67
N PRO A 77 -19.28 -10.65 12.49
CA PRO A 77 -20.20 -11.79 12.36
C PRO A 77 -19.76 -13.03 13.15
N HIS A 78 -18.47 -13.18 13.45
CA HIS A 78 -17.91 -14.35 14.12
C HIS A 78 -17.60 -14.12 15.60
N GLY A 79 -18.41 -13.35 16.32
CA GLY A 79 -18.57 -13.47 17.79
C GLY A 79 -17.32 -13.44 18.69
N VAL A 80 -16.13 -13.07 18.18
CA VAL A 80 -14.99 -12.72 19.03
C VAL A 80 -15.27 -11.33 19.55
N MET A 81 -15.89 -11.32 20.73
CA MET A 81 -16.12 -10.14 21.55
C MET A 81 -14.80 -9.40 21.75
N GLU A 82 -14.52 -8.39 20.92
CA GLU A 82 -13.58 -7.34 21.28
C GLU A 82 -14.34 -6.29 22.10
N GLU A 83 -14.70 -6.72 23.30
CA GLU A 83 -15.39 -5.90 24.29
C GLU A 83 -14.38 -4.93 24.91
N SER A 84 -14.46 -3.66 24.51
CA SER A 84 -13.98 -2.56 25.35
C SER A 84 -15.17 -2.06 26.14
N ALA A 85 -15.41 -2.66 27.31
CA ALA A 85 -16.32 -2.12 28.31
C ALA A 85 -15.57 -2.00 29.64
N ALA A 86 -15.58 -0.78 30.18
CA ALA A 86 -15.13 -0.48 31.51
C ALA A 86 -16.15 -0.99 32.55
N ASP A 87 -15.60 -1.37 33.70
CA ASP A 87 -16.19 -1.31 35.03
C ASP A 87 -17.19 -2.40 35.48
N GLY A 88 -16.70 -3.24 36.42
CA GLY A 88 -17.40 -3.59 37.65
C GLY A 88 -18.41 -4.74 37.65
N GLY A 89 -18.01 -5.91 38.20
CA GLY A 89 -18.92 -6.76 38.98
C GLY A 89 -18.96 -8.26 38.64
N GLU A 90 -18.31 -9.06 39.49
CA GLU A 90 -18.40 -10.51 39.73
C GLU A 90 -19.86 -11.05 39.78
N VAL A 91 -20.23 -12.30 39.42
CA VAL A 91 -20.00 -13.59 40.13
C VAL A 91 -20.47 -14.80 39.27
N GLN A 92 -19.63 -15.85 39.20
CA GLN A 92 -19.79 -17.35 39.20
C GLN A 92 -21.15 -18.04 38.89
N GLN A 93 -21.31 -19.32 38.46
CA GLN A 93 -20.52 -20.50 38.04
C GLN A 93 -21.54 -21.66 37.86
N HIS A 94 -21.52 -22.48 36.79
CA HIS A 94 -21.70 -23.97 36.80
C HIS A 94 -21.61 -24.53 35.34
N ALA A 95 -20.56 -25.27 34.96
CA ALA A 95 -20.38 -26.75 34.99
C ALA A 95 -21.20 -27.49 33.89
N ALA A 96 -20.72 -28.45 33.08
CA ALA A 96 -19.44 -29.16 32.96
C ALA A 96 -19.40 -29.98 31.62
N THR A 97 -18.19 -30.42 31.24
CA THR A 97 -17.86 -31.69 30.54
C THR A 97 -18.08 -31.74 29.01
N GLY A 98 -17.11 -32.09 28.16
CA GLY A 98 -15.74 -32.54 28.42
C GLY A 98 -14.99 -32.96 27.14
N SER A 99 -13.65 -32.83 27.22
CA SER A 99 -12.61 -33.71 26.64
C SER A 99 -12.36 -33.66 25.11
N ASN A 100 -11.14 -33.68 24.57
CA ASN A 100 -9.74 -33.64 25.02
C ASN A 100 -8.92 -33.26 23.75
N LYS A 101 -8.29 -32.08 23.62
CA LYS A 101 -6.92 -31.70 23.99
C LYS A 101 -5.83 -32.79 23.83
N LEU A 102 -4.90 -32.59 22.90
CA LEU A 102 -3.42 -32.67 23.02
C LEU A 102 -2.83 -32.49 21.60
N GLN A 103 -1.71 -31.84 21.30
CA GLN A 103 -0.84 -30.79 21.87
C GLN A 103 0.40 -30.77 20.95
N ASN A 104 0.88 -29.60 20.56
CA ASN A 104 2.31 -29.33 20.27
C ASN A 104 2.46 -27.80 20.29
N VAL A 105 2.89 -27.17 21.40
CA VAL A 105 4.28 -27.04 21.88
C VAL A 105 5.21 -26.60 20.74
N GLY A 106 5.82 -25.42 20.70
CA GLY A 106 6.02 -24.38 21.71
C GLY A 106 7.45 -23.87 21.54
N ARG A 107 7.62 -22.61 21.12
CA ARG A 107 8.75 -21.80 21.58
C ARG A 107 8.37 -20.32 21.60
N GLU A 108 8.01 -19.91 22.79
CA GLU A 108 7.95 -18.54 23.29
C GLU A 108 9.35 -17.93 23.33
N VAL A 109 9.46 -16.64 23.03
CA VAL A 109 10.28 -15.74 23.84
C VAL A 109 9.52 -14.42 24.01
N GLU A 110 9.28 -14.08 25.26
CA GLU A 110 8.67 -12.85 25.76
C GLU A 110 9.35 -11.57 25.25
N GLY A 111 8.60 -10.46 25.23
CA GLY A 111 9.18 -9.16 24.98
C GLY A 111 8.22 -7.99 25.22
N LYS A 112 7.89 -7.74 26.48
CA LYS A 112 7.34 -6.47 26.99
C LYS A 112 8.08 -5.27 26.35
N ARG A 113 7.36 -4.30 25.80
CA ARG A 113 7.84 -2.90 25.71
C ARG A 113 6.75 -1.92 26.12
N SER A 114 6.59 -1.82 27.44
CA SER A 114 6.29 -0.55 28.09
C SER A 114 7.33 0.48 27.68
N ARG A 115 6.84 1.66 27.31
CA ARG A 115 7.45 2.99 27.48
C ARG A 115 8.93 2.96 27.91
N ARG A 116 9.84 3.16 26.96
CA ARG A 116 11.21 3.55 27.27
C ARG A 116 11.82 4.29 26.08
N GLU A 117 12.25 5.52 26.34
CA GLU A 117 13.34 6.14 25.60
C GLU A 117 14.55 5.21 25.68
N GLU A 118 14.98 4.59 24.57
CA GLU A 118 16.40 4.26 24.32
C GLU A 118 16.67 3.69 22.91
N LYS A 119 17.75 4.24 22.31
CA LYS A 119 18.82 3.59 21.51
C LYS A 119 18.50 2.66 20.32
N VAL A 120 18.78 3.21 19.13
CA VAL A 120 19.75 2.78 18.09
C VAL A 120 20.08 1.27 17.94
N ALA A 121 19.71 0.70 16.77
CA ALA A 121 20.41 -0.29 15.92
C ALA A 121 19.38 -0.96 14.96
N ASP A 122 19.55 -1.26 13.67
CA ASP A 122 20.60 -1.02 12.68
C ASP A 122 19.90 -0.71 11.35
N LYS A 123 19.86 0.58 10.99
CA LYS A 123 19.76 0.99 9.59
C LYS A 123 21.19 1.02 9.04
N PRO A 124 21.42 0.84 7.73
CA PRO A 124 22.75 1.08 7.17
C PRO A 124 23.29 2.41 7.73
N PRO A 125 24.55 2.45 8.19
CA PRO A 125 25.09 3.51 9.02
C PRO A 125 25.32 4.76 8.20
N MET A 126 24.24 5.42 7.82
CA MET A 126 24.26 6.67 7.10
C MET A 126 23.17 7.56 7.69
N LEU A 127 23.66 8.58 8.41
CA LEU A 127 23.12 9.95 8.43
C LEU A 127 22.19 10.30 9.61
N LYS A 128 22.79 10.40 10.80
CA LYS A 128 22.34 11.38 11.79
C LYS A 128 23.30 12.58 11.72
N GLY A 129 22.84 13.70 11.15
CA GLY A 129 23.54 14.99 11.22
C GLY A 129 24.11 15.58 9.93
N LYS A 130 23.94 14.95 8.76
CA LYS A 130 24.38 15.55 7.49
C LYS A 130 23.29 16.39 6.84
N SER A 131 23.70 17.44 6.14
CA SER A 131 22.80 18.33 5.40
C SER A 131 22.11 17.60 4.24
N LEU A 132 21.14 18.22 3.58
CA LEU A 132 20.53 17.61 2.40
C LEU A 132 21.56 17.52 1.25
N GLU A 133 22.42 18.52 1.17
CA GLU A 133 23.48 18.67 0.18
C GLU A 133 24.54 17.57 0.29
N ASP A 134 24.99 17.26 1.50
CA ASP A 134 25.97 16.18 1.73
C ASP A 134 25.42 14.82 1.28
N ARG A 135 24.13 14.57 1.56
CA ARG A 135 23.45 13.33 1.19
C ARG A 135 23.25 13.23 -0.32
N GLU A 136 22.98 14.36 -0.96
CA GLU A 136 22.92 14.45 -2.41
C GLU A 136 24.28 14.10 -3.04
N GLN A 137 25.37 14.64 -2.48
CA GLN A 137 26.72 14.37 -2.98
C GLN A 137 27.12 12.90 -2.82
N GLU A 138 26.79 12.28 -1.69
CA GLU A 138 27.04 10.85 -1.45
C GLU A 138 26.27 9.98 -2.45
N PHE A 139 25.00 10.32 -2.69
CA PHE A 139 24.16 9.64 -3.67
C PHE A 139 24.74 9.77 -5.10
N TYR A 140 25.27 10.94 -5.45
CA TYR A 140 25.92 11.18 -6.74
C TYR A 140 27.20 10.35 -6.91
N VAL A 141 28.06 10.30 -5.89
CA VAL A 141 29.32 9.54 -5.93
C VAL A 141 29.05 8.04 -6.10
N GLU A 142 28.05 7.50 -5.39
CA GLU A 142 27.67 6.09 -5.53
C GLU A 142 27.20 5.79 -6.98
N LEU A 143 26.37 6.67 -7.54
CA LEU A 143 25.87 6.56 -8.92
C LEU A 143 26.97 6.65 -9.99
N ALA A 144 28.04 7.42 -9.75
CA ALA A 144 29.13 7.61 -10.69
C ALA A 144 29.77 6.27 -11.12
N SER A 145 29.88 5.31 -10.19
CA SER A 145 30.41 3.96 -10.48
C SER A 145 29.57 3.17 -11.49
N TYR A 146 28.27 3.49 -11.60
CA TYR A 146 27.32 2.82 -12.49
C TYR A 146 27.19 3.49 -13.87
N VAL A 147 27.83 4.66 -14.07
CA VAL A 147 27.80 5.40 -15.35
C VAL A 147 28.41 4.57 -16.48
N GLN A 148 29.48 3.82 -16.19
CA GLN A 148 30.11 2.94 -17.18
C GLN A 148 29.21 1.75 -17.58
N THR A 149 28.35 1.28 -16.67
CA THR A 149 27.49 0.11 -16.90
C THR A 149 26.20 0.48 -17.64
N TYR A 150 25.48 1.50 -17.17
CA TYR A 150 24.14 1.84 -17.68
C TYR A 150 24.11 3.04 -18.64
N GLY A 151 25.24 3.74 -18.79
CA GLY A 151 25.34 4.93 -19.63
C GLY A 151 24.90 6.23 -18.94
N LYS A 152 25.53 7.33 -19.35
CA LYS A 152 25.37 8.66 -18.72
C LYS A 152 23.93 9.18 -18.75
N GLU A 153 23.20 8.96 -19.85
CA GLU A 153 21.84 9.45 -20.03
C GLU A 153 20.84 8.78 -19.08
N MET A 154 20.93 7.46 -18.93
CA MET A 154 20.06 6.70 -18.02
C MET A 154 20.31 7.12 -16.57
N ILE A 155 21.58 7.15 -16.15
CA ILE A 155 21.98 7.54 -14.79
C ILE A 155 21.57 8.98 -14.48
N ARG A 156 21.68 9.91 -15.43
CA ARG A 156 21.23 11.29 -15.26
C ARG A 156 19.72 11.36 -14.97
N LYS A 157 18.89 10.71 -15.78
CA LYS A 157 17.43 10.67 -15.56
C LYS A 157 17.08 9.99 -14.23
N PHE A 158 17.80 8.92 -13.88
CA PHE A 158 17.64 8.24 -12.60
C PHE A 158 17.94 9.18 -11.44
N TYR A 159 19.06 9.89 -11.51
CA TYR A 159 19.48 10.87 -10.51
C TYR A 159 18.44 11.98 -10.33
N ASP A 160 18.00 12.61 -11.43
CA ASP A 160 17.04 13.71 -11.41
C ASP A 160 15.70 13.31 -10.76
N TYR A 161 15.22 12.09 -11.04
CA TYR A 161 13.99 11.57 -10.46
C TYR A 161 14.13 11.25 -8.96
N TRP A 162 15.24 10.62 -8.55
CA TRP A 162 15.41 10.17 -7.17
C TRP A 162 15.90 11.25 -6.22
N ARG A 163 16.58 12.30 -6.72
CA ARG A 163 16.99 13.46 -5.92
C ARG A 163 15.85 14.44 -5.63
N GLU A 164 14.68 14.25 -6.24
CA GLU A 164 13.54 15.14 -6.06
C GLU A 164 13.22 15.30 -4.57
N PRO A 165 13.28 16.52 -4.02
CA PRO A 165 13.02 16.75 -2.60
C PRO A 165 11.53 16.62 -2.30
N ASN A 166 11.21 16.23 -1.06
CA ASN A 166 9.84 16.23 -0.57
C ASN A 166 9.29 17.65 -0.38
N LYS A 167 7.98 17.78 -0.13
CA LYS A 167 7.31 19.08 0.05
C LYS A 167 7.96 19.97 1.13
N SER A 168 8.54 19.36 2.17
CA SER A 168 9.24 20.08 3.25
C SER A 168 10.74 20.31 2.98
N ARG A 169 11.25 19.89 1.81
CA ARG A 169 12.66 19.91 1.40
C ARG A 169 13.63 19.33 2.43
N SER A 170 13.16 18.36 3.22
CA SER A 170 13.96 17.72 4.27
C SER A 170 14.56 16.39 3.83
N LYS A 171 13.95 15.74 2.82
CA LYS A 171 14.34 14.40 2.35
C LYS A 171 14.23 14.29 0.83
N MET A 172 15.11 13.49 0.22
CA MET A 172 15.01 13.10 -1.19
C MET A 172 14.00 11.96 -1.39
N ARG A 173 13.47 11.78 -2.60
CA ARG A 173 12.46 10.77 -2.94
C ARG A 173 12.88 9.36 -2.51
N TRP A 174 14.15 8.99 -2.71
CA TRP A 174 14.65 7.65 -2.34
C TRP A 174 14.65 7.40 -0.82
N GLU A 175 14.79 8.44 0.00
CA GLU A 175 14.79 8.34 1.47
C GLU A 175 13.39 8.15 2.06
N GLN A 176 12.35 8.34 1.24
CA GLN A 176 10.96 8.12 1.63
C GLN A 176 10.53 6.66 1.46
N GLU A 177 11.31 5.87 0.72
CA GLU A 177 11.01 4.47 0.49
C GLU A 177 11.23 3.65 1.77
N ARG A 178 10.30 2.75 2.09
CA ARG A 178 10.43 1.85 3.25
C ARG A 178 11.64 0.91 3.12
N THR A 179 11.99 0.58 1.88
CA THR A 179 13.08 -0.29 1.49
C THR A 179 13.79 0.31 0.29
N TRP A 180 15.11 0.39 0.34
CA TRP A 180 15.92 0.98 -0.71
C TRP A 180 17.17 0.13 -0.96
N GLU A 181 17.37 -0.26 -2.21
CA GLU A 181 18.62 -0.85 -2.68
C GLU A 181 18.94 -0.26 -4.06
N LEU A 182 20.08 0.43 -4.17
CA LEU A 182 20.44 1.17 -5.37
C LEU A 182 20.52 0.27 -6.62
N LYS A 183 21.17 -0.89 -6.49
CA LYS A 183 21.37 -1.84 -7.60
C LYS A 183 20.05 -2.34 -8.19
N LEU A 184 19.12 -2.80 -7.34
CA LEU A 184 17.80 -3.26 -7.80
C LEU A 184 16.97 -2.14 -8.43
N ARG A 185 17.12 -0.90 -7.95
CA ARG A 185 16.44 0.25 -8.54
C ARG A 185 17.01 0.61 -9.91
N LEU A 186 18.33 0.53 -10.08
CA LEU A 186 18.98 0.73 -11.38
C LEU A 186 18.54 -0.32 -12.41
N ILE A 187 18.55 -1.61 -12.07
CA ILE A 187 18.11 -2.70 -12.95
C ILE A 187 16.66 -2.44 -13.43
N LYS A 188 15.74 -2.17 -12.51
CA LYS A 188 14.33 -1.88 -12.86
C LYS A 188 14.18 -0.62 -13.71
N TRP A 189 15.02 0.38 -13.49
CA TRP A 189 14.99 1.61 -14.27
C TRP A 189 15.53 1.40 -15.68
N GLU A 190 16.54 0.54 -15.84
CA GLU A 190 17.07 0.13 -17.13
C GLU A 190 16.03 -0.63 -17.93
N GLU A 191 15.37 -1.64 -17.35
CA GLU A 191 14.29 -2.38 -18.00
C GLU A 191 13.20 -1.45 -18.53
N ARG A 192 12.87 -0.40 -17.76
CA ARG A 192 11.89 0.63 -18.13
C ARG A 192 12.41 1.57 -19.22
N ASP A 193 13.62 2.12 -19.12
CA ASP A 193 14.18 3.02 -20.15
C ASP A 193 14.41 2.26 -21.46
N ALA A 194 14.83 1.00 -21.39
CA ALA A 194 14.94 0.10 -22.54
C ALA A 194 13.57 -0.14 -23.19
N SER A 195 12.50 -0.33 -22.43
CA SER A 195 11.14 -0.46 -22.99
C SER A 195 10.68 0.82 -23.71
N PHE A 196 11.08 1.99 -23.23
CA PHE A 196 10.78 3.28 -23.85
C PHE A 196 11.64 3.54 -25.10
N ASN A 197 12.88 3.04 -25.12
CA ASN A 197 13.80 3.16 -26.25
C ASN A 197 13.60 2.05 -27.31
N ARG A 198 12.93 0.93 -27.00
CA ARG A 198 12.52 -0.10 -28.00
C ARG A 198 11.62 0.47 -29.10
N GLY A 199 10.90 1.55 -28.83
CA GLY A 199 10.14 2.30 -29.85
C GLY A 199 10.95 3.38 -30.59
N LYS A 200 12.23 3.56 -30.25
CA LYS A 200 13.14 4.54 -30.85
C LYS A 200 14.28 3.92 -31.66
N SER A 201 14.45 2.60 -31.64
CA SER A 201 15.34 1.92 -32.59
C SER A 201 14.66 1.83 -33.96
N GLU A 202 15.16 2.68 -34.87
CA GLU A 202 15.05 2.59 -36.34
C GLU A 202 13.72 3.01 -37.00
N ARG A 203 13.53 4.33 -37.12
CA ARG A 203 13.32 4.85 -38.47
C ARG A 203 14.66 5.37 -38.97
N PRO A 204 15.15 4.94 -40.15
CA PRO A 204 16.27 5.60 -40.78
C PRO A 204 15.84 7.04 -41.05
N VAL A 205 16.37 7.98 -40.28
CA VAL A 205 16.43 9.38 -40.70
C VAL A 205 17.67 9.47 -41.55
N ASP A 206 17.46 9.75 -42.82
CA ASP A 206 18.49 9.94 -43.83
C ASP A 206 19.69 10.73 -43.28
N GLY A 207 20.90 10.17 -43.47
CA GLY A 207 22.11 10.98 -43.56
C GLY A 207 23.13 10.79 -42.43
N LEU A 208 24.09 9.91 -42.70
CA LEU A 208 25.49 9.89 -42.25
C LEU A 208 25.76 10.25 -40.78
N THR A 209 26.29 9.26 -40.08
CA THR A 209 26.88 9.38 -38.76
C THR A 209 27.89 10.53 -38.70
N ILE A 210 27.89 11.33 -37.62
CA ILE A 210 28.77 12.50 -37.43
C ILE A 210 30.25 12.15 -37.65
N ASN A 211 30.64 10.93 -37.30
CA ASN A 211 32.00 10.41 -37.49
C ASN A 211 32.38 10.16 -38.96
N GLU A 212 31.40 9.96 -39.85
CA GLU A 212 31.63 9.81 -41.30
C GLU A 212 31.72 11.15 -42.02
N LYS A 213 31.01 12.19 -41.54
CA LYS A 213 31.13 13.57 -42.07
C LYS A 213 32.52 14.17 -41.81
N ILE A 214 33.14 13.87 -40.66
CA ILE A 214 34.51 14.32 -40.34
C ILE A 214 35.55 13.64 -41.26
N LYS A 215 35.32 12.37 -41.61
CA LYS A 215 36.23 11.59 -42.47
C LYS A 215 36.10 11.93 -43.97
N ALA A 216 34.94 12.43 -44.40
CA ALA A 216 34.72 12.94 -45.76
C ALA A 216 35.30 14.35 -45.95
N ALA A 217 35.22 15.21 -44.92
CA ALA A 217 35.77 16.57 -44.95
C ALA A 217 37.32 16.60 -44.93
N SER A 218 37.97 15.57 -44.38
CA SER A 218 39.44 15.49 -44.33
C SER A 218 40.09 14.90 -45.59
N LYS A 219 39.30 14.53 -46.61
CA LYS A 219 39.80 13.88 -47.84
C LYS A 219 39.69 14.76 -49.09
N ALA A 220 39.26 16.01 -48.93
CA ALA A 220 38.98 16.94 -50.01
C ALA A 220 39.89 18.20 -50.00
N ASN A 221 41.04 18.15 -49.33
CA ASN A 221 42.09 19.18 -49.40
C ASN A 221 43.46 18.52 -49.54
#